data_AF-A0A7C1W628-F1
#
_entry.id   AF-A0A7C1W628-F1
#
_cell.length_a   1.000
_cell.length_b   1.000
_cell.length_c   1.000
_cell.angle_alpha   90.00
_cell.angle_beta   90.00
_cell.angle_gamma   90.00
#
_symmetry.space_group_name_H-M   'P 1'
#
loop_
_entity.id
_entity.type
_entity.pdbx_description
1 polymer ?
#
loop_
_entity_poly.entity_id
_entity_poly.type
_entity_poly.pdbx_seq_one_letter_code
_entity_poly.pdbx_strand_id
1 'polypeptide(L)'
;MITKLEIDGFKTFDNFNIELSPFVVIVGANGSGKSNLFDAIQLLSRLADNDFKSAFVGDKQRGDARELFTQYPDGNYAKSMRFLVEVLVDKQVKDSWGSEKSLTYTRLRTILEISRVQDKKGLEKLSVTKEELVPIKKADDTWYKRYVCTKNDYWRSKLKTGRAIAYINTEPDPDSLISTIYLRGDGTKRGSARASRADEVERTVLSGVANTEFPHAFAMREEMRNWKFLQLNPVELRKPSPMLAKDLIGADGSNLPTTLARMKTEDSYVLKDLSREINNLLPGITAIDVEEDRSKDQYVLVSMSQDGRKFSSRVLSEGTLRLLALCVLQLDSLHKGVVCFEEPENGIHPFRLENLTQLLSGLATDFINDKEMPLRQIIVNTHSPVLVGNLFKNMKNECNVLYATLFSRVDPQKKQALRFTKMIPVTSQSSFVGITEQEQKVTLSEVQRYLQTKDFDHNVIP
;
A
#
# COMPACT_ATOMS: atom_id res chain seq x y z
N MET A 1 -0.82 5.47 -5.43
CA MET A 1 -0.27 4.13 -5.68
C MET A 1 1.24 4.13 -5.51
N ILE A 2 1.83 3.14 -4.83
CA ILE A 2 3.29 2.91 -4.77
C ILE A 2 3.73 2.21 -6.05
N THR A 3 4.76 2.73 -6.70
CA THR A 3 5.27 2.15 -7.96
C THR A 3 6.66 1.57 -7.83
N LYS A 4 7.45 2.09 -6.89
CA LYS A 4 8.78 1.57 -6.58
C LYS A 4 9.10 1.81 -5.11
N LEU A 5 9.80 0.87 -4.50
CA LEU A 5 10.27 0.98 -3.13
C LEU A 5 11.72 0.50 -3.05
N GLU A 6 12.61 1.35 -2.52
CA GLU A 6 13.95 0.94 -2.08
C GLU A 6 14.05 1.14 -0.57
N ILE A 7 14.64 0.15 0.11
CA ILE A 7 14.72 0.13 1.58
C ILE A 7 16.11 -0.33 1.99
N ASP A 8 16.71 0.40 2.92
CA ASP A 8 17.98 0.05 3.53
C ASP A 8 17.93 0.30 5.04
N GLY A 9 18.55 -0.58 5.82
CA GLY A 9 18.63 -0.43 7.28
C GLY A 9 17.32 -0.63 8.05
N PHE A 10 16.27 -1.20 7.42
CA PHE A 10 15.00 -1.53 8.06
C PHE A 10 14.78 -3.04 8.15
N LYS A 11 14.65 -3.57 9.37
CA LYS A 11 14.45 -5.00 9.66
C LYS A 11 15.39 -5.92 8.86
N THR A 12 14.85 -6.67 7.89
CA THR A 12 15.62 -7.60 7.05
C THR A 12 16.00 -7.00 5.70
N PHE A 13 15.71 -5.73 5.44
CA PHE A 13 16.04 -5.08 4.17
C PHE A 13 17.42 -4.40 4.23
N ASP A 14 18.25 -4.77 3.27
CA ASP A 14 19.60 -4.28 3.05
C ASP A 14 19.76 -4.13 1.54
N ASN A 15 19.87 -2.87 1.08
CA ASN A 15 19.81 -2.49 -0.34
C ASN A 15 18.65 -3.15 -1.11
N PHE A 16 17.47 -3.22 -0.48
CA PHE A 16 16.25 -3.78 -1.07
C PHE A 16 15.71 -2.83 -2.14
N ASN A 17 15.22 -3.38 -3.25
CA ASN A 17 14.61 -2.62 -4.33
C ASN A 17 13.53 -3.47 -5.01
N ILE A 18 12.33 -2.91 -5.19
CA ILE A 18 11.24 -3.56 -5.91
C ILE A 18 10.40 -2.55 -6.70
N GLU A 19 9.99 -2.93 -7.90
CA GLU A 19 8.96 -2.24 -8.68
C GLU A 19 7.61 -2.96 -8.48
N LEU A 20 6.53 -2.20 -8.27
CA LEU A 20 5.21 -2.75 -7.93
C LEU A 20 4.18 -2.39 -9.01
N SER A 21 3.40 -3.37 -9.46
CA SER A 21 2.25 -3.17 -10.34
C SER A 21 1.00 -2.74 -9.53
N PRO A 22 -0.10 -2.34 -10.20
CA PRO A 22 -1.37 -2.04 -9.53
C PRO A 22 -1.94 -3.21 -8.72
N PHE A 23 -1.68 -4.45 -9.13
CA PHE A 23 -2.03 -5.65 -8.38
C PHE A 23 -0.84 -6.58 -8.26
N VAL A 24 -0.39 -6.82 -7.03
CA VAL A 24 0.76 -7.66 -6.74
C VAL A 24 0.46 -8.67 -5.65
N VAL A 25 0.95 -9.89 -5.82
CA VAL A 25 0.84 -10.98 -4.85
C VAL A 25 2.23 -11.48 -4.50
N ILE A 26 2.54 -11.46 -3.21
CA ILE A 26 3.83 -11.82 -2.66
C ILE A 26 3.68 -13.19 -1.98
N VAL A 27 4.48 -14.14 -2.45
CA VAL A 27 4.51 -15.53 -2.00
C VAL A 27 5.90 -15.89 -1.50
N GLY A 28 6.02 -16.79 -0.53
CA GLY A 28 7.30 -17.28 -0.03
C GLY A 28 7.20 -17.86 1.38
N ALA A 29 8.28 -18.46 1.86
CA ALA A 29 8.30 -19.13 3.16
C ALA A 29 8.02 -18.18 4.35
N ASN A 30 7.65 -18.75 5.50
CA ASN A 30 7.56 -17.98 6.76
C ASN A 30 8.92 -17.37 7.09
N GLY A 31 8.92 -16.12 7.54
CA GLY A 31 10.17 -15.40 7.86
C GLY A 31 10.96 -14.91 6.64
N SER A 32 10.45 -15.03 5.41
CA SER A 32 11.15 -14.51 4.23
C SER A 32 11.17 -12.98 4.10
N GLY A 33 10.42 -12.27 4.96
CA GLY A 33 10.34 -10.80 4.99
C GLY A 33 9.10 -10.19 4.32
N LYS A 34 8.10 -11.00 3.95
CA LYS A 34 6.82 -10.51 3.42
C LYS A 34 6.13 -9.52 4.37
N SER A 35 5.98 -9.89 5.64
CA SER A 35 5.39 -9.00 6.64
C SER A 35 6.28 -7.78 6.94
N ASN A 36 7.60 -7.88 6.77
CA ASN A 36 8.51 -6.72 6.92
C ASN A 36 8.25 -5.67 5.82
N LEU A 37 7.89 -6.07 4.60
CA LEU A 37 7.48 -5.11 3.56
C LEU A 37 6.22 -4.35 3.99
N PHE A 38 5.25 -5.06 4.54
CA PHE A 38 4.02 -4.45 5.05
C PHE A 38 4.33 -3.52 6.22
N ASP A 39 5.19 -3.92 7.15
CA ASP A 39 5.64 -3.07 8.26
C ASP A 39 6.35 -1.80 7.77
N ALA A 40 7.09 -1.85 6.65
CA ALA A 40 7.75 -0.69 6.07
C ALA A 40 6.73 0.29 5.45
N ILE A 41 5.78 -0.21 4.68
CA ILE A 41 4.68 0.59 4.12
C ILE A 41 3.82 1.18 5.25
N GLN A 42 3.59 0.41 6.33
CA GLN A 42 2.83 0.85 7.49
C GLN A 42 3.55 1.97 8.22
N LEU A 43 4.87 1.85 8.43
CA LEU A 43 5.67 2.89 9.05
C LEU A 43 5.63 4.18 8.22
N LEU A 44 5.85 4.09 6.91
CA LEU A 44 5.79 5.23 5.99
C LEU A 44 4.42 5.92 6.02
N SER A 45 3.33 5.15 6.03
CA SER A 45 1.97 5.69 6.19
C SER A 45 1.80 6.45 7.51
N ARG A 46 2.28 5.87 8.62
CA ARG A 46 2.23 6.52 9.95
C ARG A 46 3.08 7.80 9.97
N LEU A 47 4.25 7.79 9.35
CA LEU A 47 5.15 8.94 9.25
C LEU A 47 4.59 10.11 8.43
N ALA A 48 3.53 9.89 7.63
CA ALA A 48 2.85 10.95 6.90
C ALA A 48 1.83 11.73 7.75
N ASP A 49 1.44 11.22 8.93
CA ASP A 49 0.44 11.88 9.79
C ASP A 49 0.88 12.07 11.25
N ASN A 50 1.93 11.38 11.68
CA ASN A 50 2.34 11.31 13.08
C ASN A 50 3.79 11.79 13.28
N ASP A 51 4.11 12.16 14.51
CA ASP A 51 5.51 12.30 14.95
C ASP A 51 6.22 10.95 15.07
N PHE A 52 7.54 10.97 15.23
CA PHE A 52 8.33 9.75 15.34
C PHE A 52 7.92 8.86 16.50
N LYS A 53 7.62 9.44 17.65
CA LYS A 53 7.19 8.69 18.83
C LYS A 53 5.93 7.88 18.54
N SER A 54 4.96 8.51 17.90
CA SER A 54 3.67 7.90 17.56
C SER A 54 3.74 7.06 16.29
N ALA A 55 4.71 7.26 15.40
CA ALA A 55 4.86 6.47 14.18
C ALA A 55 5.62 5.16 14.41
N PHE A 56 6.68 5.18 15.25
CA PHE A 56 7.53 4.02 15.52
C PHE A 56 7.02 3.11 16.63
N VAL A 57 6.04 3.55 17.44
CA VAL A 57 5.52 2.81 18.61
C VAL A 57 4.01 2.61 18.51
N GLY A 58 3.51 1.47 19.00
CA GLY A 58 2.08 1.20 19.22
C GLY A 58 1.51 0.09 18.34
N ASP A 59 0.29 -0.36 18.65
CA ASP A 59 -0.33 -1.63 18.23
C ASP A 59 -0.28 -1.96 16.72
N LYS A 60 -0.21 -0.93 15.86
CA LYS A 60 -0.14 -1.09 14.41
C LYS A 60 1.27 -1.32 13.86
N GLN A 61 2.32 -1.18 14.67
CA GLN A 61 3.71 -1.40 14.28
C GLN A 61 4.26 -2.60 15.06
N ARG A 62 4.76 -3.61 14.35
CA ARG A 62 5.33 -4.81 14.97
C ARG A 62 6.75 -4.54 15.46
N GLY A 63 6.94 -4.63 16.77
CA GLY A 63 8.22 -4.45 17.46
C GLY A 63 8.43 -3.05 18.00
N ASP A 64 9.46 -2.90 18.83
CA ASP A 64 9.87 -1.61 19.39
C ASP A 64 10.60 -0.74 18.35
N ALA A 65 10.72 0.55 18.61
CA ALA A 65 11.33 1.51 17.68
C ALA A 65 12.74 1.11 17.20
N ARG A 66 13.56 0.50 18.08
CA ARG A 66 14.90 -0.02 17.73
C ARG A 66 14.83 -1.26 16.84
N GLU A 67 13.85 -2.12 17.03
CA GLU A 67 13.66 -3.37 16.29
C GLU A 67 13.22 -3.14 14.83
N LEU A 68 12.79 -1.92 14.50
CA LEU A 68 12.56 -1.52 13.12
C LEU A 68 13.86 -1.31 12.34
N PHE A 69 14.97 -1.02 13.02
CA PHE A 69 16.29 -0.94 12.37
C PHE A 69 16.85 -2.34 12.15
N THR A 70 17.66 -2.51 11.11
CA THR A 70 18.32 -3.80 10.85
C THR A 70 19.19 -4.21 12.03
N GLN A 71 18.95 -5.40 12.59
CA GLN A 71 19.82 -5.99 13.61
C GLN A 71 20.94 -6.77 12.94
N TYR A 72 22.18 -6.50 13.34
CA TYR A 72 23.37 -7.21 12.90
C TYR A 72 23.66 -8.42 13.80
N PRO A 73 24.48 -9.39 13.35
CA PRO A 73 24.73 -10.61 14.12
C PRO A 73 25.49 -10.39 15.44
N ASP A 74 26.11 -9.22 15.62
CA ASP A 74 26.73 -8.79 16.88
C ASP A 74 25.71 -8.24 17.90
N GLY A 75 24.42 -8.25 17.56
CA GLY A 75 23.31 -7.74 18.38
C GLY A 75 23.08 -6.23 18.25
N ASN A 76 23.98 -5.50 17.57
CA ASN A 76 23.81 -4.07 17.34
C ASN A 76 22.77 -3.80 16.25
N TYR A 77 22.08 -2.67 16.35
CA TYR A 77 21.14 -2.21 15.32
C TYR A 77 21.79 -1.19 14.39
N ALA A 78 21.32 -1.10 13.14
CA ALA A 78 21.68 -0.07 12.19
C ALA A 78 21.46 1.33 12.78
N LYS A 79 22.39 2.26 12.52
CA LYS A 79 22.26 3.64 13.02
C LYS A 79 21.23 4.43 12.25
N SER A 80 21.00 4.08 10.98
CA SER A 80 20.10 4.75 10.08
C SER A 80 19.27 3.75 9.29
N MET A 81 18.13 4.22 8.79
CA MET A 81 17.33 3.55 7.78
C MET A 81 17.00 4.54 6.66
N ARG A 82 16.87 4.04 5.44
CA ARG A 82 16.58 4.82 4.25
C ARG A 82 15.42 4.22 3.48
N PHE A 83 14.50 5.06 3.06
CA PHE A 83 13.42 4.74 2.13
C PHE A 83 13.52 5.62 0.90
N LEU A 84 13.42 5.02 -0.28
CA LEU A 84 13.07 5.73 -1.51
C LEU A 84 11.72 5.17 -1.97
N VAL A 85 10.74 6.04 -2.13
CA VAL A 85 9.41 5.65 -2.59
C VAL A 85 9.06 6.45 -3.84
N GLU A 86 8.69 5.76 -4.90
CA GLU A 86 8.07 6.38 -6.07
C GLU A 86 6.58 6.10 -6.04
N VAL A 87 5.78 7.13 -6.30
CA VAL A 87 4.33 7.05 -6.24
C VAL A 87 3.68 7.71 -7.46
N LEU A 88 2.52 7.20 -7.83
CA LEU A 88 1.55 7.90 -8.68
C LEU A 88 0.46 8.45 -7.75
N VAL A 89 0.30 9.78 -7.73
CA VAL A 89 -0.68 10.50 -6.90
C VAL A 89 -1.85 11.02 -7.75
N ASP A 90 -2.97 11.30 -7.08
CA ASP A 90 -4.14 11.94 -7.68
C ASP A 90 -3.75 13.27 -8.35
N LYS A 91 -4.27 13.50 -9.56
CA LYS A 91 -4.01 14.76 -10.28
C LYS A 91 -4.70 15.95 -9.65
N GLN A 92 -5.87 15.74 -9.05
CA GLN A 92 -6.63 16.76 -8.34
C GLN A 92 -6.50 16.49 -6.85
N VAL A 93 -6.11 17.50 -6.10
CA VAL A 93 -6.07 17.44 -4.64
C VAL A 93 -7.00 18.48 -4.05
N LYS A 94 -7.68 18.10 -2.96
CA LYS A 94 -8.62 18.94 -2.22
C LYS A 94 -8.27 18.89 -0.74
N ASP A 95 -8.12 20.05 -0.10
CA ASP A 95 -7.94 20.09 1.36
C ASP A 95 -9.27 20.11 2.11
N SER A 96 -9.19 19.98 3.43
CA SER A 96 -10.35 19.96 4.33
C SER A 96 -11.15 21.27 4.35
N TRP A 97 -10.60 22.37 3.83
CA TRP A 97 -11.30 23.65 3.69
C TRP A 97 -11.93 23.82 2.30
N GLY A 98 -11.83 22.80 1.45
CA GLY A 98 -12.44 22.77 0.13
C GLY A 98 -11.60 23.40 -0.98
N SER A 99 -10.36 23.82 -0.72
CA SER A 99 -9.49 24.36 -1.77
C SER A 99 -8.99 23.24 -2.66
N GLU A 100 -9.19 23.40 -3.97
CA GLU A 100 -8.81 22.41 -4.98
C GLU A 100 -7.63 22.91 -5.82
N LYS A 101 -6.66 22.02 -6.07
CA LYS A 101 -5.50 22.27 -6.93
C LYS A 101 -5.27 21.11 -7.88
N SER A 102 -4.97 21.43 -9.13
CA SER A 102 -4.52 20.48 -10.14
C SER A 102 -3.00 20.41 -10.17
N LEU A 103 -2.44 19.22 -10.03
CA LEU A 103 -1.01 18.98 -10.03
C LEU A 103 -0.43 19.02 -11.44
N THR A 104 0.80 19.50 -11.52
CA THR A 104 1.59 19.50 -12.76
C THR A 104 2.33 18.18 -12.95
N TYR A 105 2.75 17.56 -11.85
CA TYR A 105 3.40 16.26 -11.81
C TYR A 105 2.64 15.33 -10.87
N THR A 106 2.21 14.20 -11.39
CA THR A 106 1.53 13.11 -10.66
C THR A 106 2.50 11.99 -10.27
N ARG A 107 3.69 11.97 -10.86
CA ARG A 107 4.75 10.99 -10.60
C ARG A 107 5.80 11.64 -9.72
N LEU A 108 5.84 11.21 -8.47
CA LEU A 108 6.68 11.80 -7.42
C LEU A 108 7.60 10.73 -6.84
N ARG A 109 8.80 11.16 -6.45
CA ARG A 109 9.76 10.35 -5.71
C ARG A 109 10.09 11.07 -4.42
N THR A 110 9.99 10.35 -3.31
CA THR A 110 10.52 10.81 -2.02
C THR A 110 11.72 9.98 -1.59
N ILE A 111 12.66 10.61 -0.90
CA ILE A 111 13.73 9.94 -0.16
C ILE A 111 13.62 10.39 1.30
N LEU A 112 13.66 9.44 2.21
CA LEU A 112 13.64 9.69 3.65
C LEU A 112 14.74 8.86 4.32
N GLU A 113 15.61 9.53 5.06
CA GLU A 113 16.62 8.90 5.92
C GLU A 113 16.37 9.31 7.37
N ILE A 114 16.22 8.31 8.23
CA ILE A 114 15.99 8.48 9.67
C ILE A 114 17.18 7.86 10.39
N SER A 115 17.77 8.60 11.32
CA SER A 115 18.90 8.15 12.11
C SER A 115 18.60 8.18 13.60
N ARG A 116 19.20 7.24 14.33
CA ARG A 116 19.25 7.22 15.79
C ARG A 116 20.43 8.08 16.23
N VAL A 117 20.12 9.17 16.92
CA VAL A 117 21.10 10.15 17.41
C VAL A 117 20.99 10.27 18.93
N GLN A 118 22.05 10.70 19.59
CA GLN A 118 21.99 11.03 21.02
C GLN A 118 21.64 12.51 21.18
N ASP A 119 20.71 12.81 22.08
CA ASP A 119 20.41 14.18 22.47
C ASP A 119 21.47 14.76 23.43
N LYS A 120 21.30 16.03 23.84
CA LYS A 120 22.22 16.70 24.76
C LYS A 120 22.31 16.05 26.16
N LYS A 121 21.34 15.18 26.50
CA LYS A 121 21.28 14.44 27.76
C LYS A 121 21.78 12.99 27.61
N GLY A 122 22.25 12.60 26.43
CA GLY A 122 22.71 11.24 26.12
C GLY A 122 21.57 10.24 25.84
N LEU A 123 20.32 10.70 25.73
CA LEU A 123 19.18 9.86 25.39
C LEU A 123 19.09 9.64 23.88
N GLU A 124 18.79 8.40 23.48
CA GLU A 124 18.59 8.08 22.07
C GLU A 124 17.27 8.69 21.56
N LYS A 125 17.35 9.45 20.46
CA LYS A 125 16.21 10.02 19.75
C LYS A 125 16.30 9.71 18.25
N LEU A 126 15.16 9.75 17.58
CA LEU A 126 15.08 9.66 16.12
C LEU A 126 15.16 11.06 15.52
N SER A 127 15.85 11.20 14.38
CA SER A 127 15.99 12.47 13.65
C SER A 127 15.96 12.22 12.15
N VAL A 128 15.34 13.12 11.40
CA VAL A 128 15.41 13.14 9.92
C VAL A 128 16.80 13.63 9.53
N THR A 129 17.62 12.77 8.92
CA THR A 129 18.93 13.19 8.38
C THR A 129 18.85 13.61 6.93
N LYS A 130 17.85 13.11 6.18
CA LYS A 130 17.56 13.51 4.82
C LYS A 130 16.08 13.34 4.52
N GLU A 131 15.50 14.36 3.90
CA GLU A 131 14.18 14.32 3.29
C GLU A 131 14.22 15.03 1.94
N GLU A 132 13.71 14.37 0.91
CA GLU A 132 13.66 14.87 -0.44
C GLU A 132 12.31 14.52 -1.09
N LEU A 133 11.76 15.43 -1.90
CA LEU A 133 10.58 15.18 -2.72
C LEU A 133 10.76 15.84 -4.09
N VAL A 134 10.82 15.03 -5.14
CA VAL A 134 11.06 15.47 -6.52
C VAL A 134 10.06 14.86 -7.49
N PRO A 135 9.72 15.56 -8.59
CA PRO A 135 8.96 14.94 -9.66
C PRO A 135 9.84 14.00 -10.49
N ILE A 136 9.28 12.88 -10.94
CA ILE A 136 9.95 11.96 -11.85
C ILE A 136 9.81 12.50 -13.28
N LYS A 137 10.94 12.58 -14.00
CA LYS A 137 10.96 13.09 -15.38
C LYS A 137 10.36 12.07 -16.34
N LYS A 138 9.68 12.57 -17.39
CA LYS A 138 9.05 11.77 -18.44
C LYS A 138 10.00 10.74 -19.10
N ALA A 139 11.27 11.08 -19.25
CA ALA A 139 12.26 10.21 -19.89
C ALA A 139 12.58 8.99 -19.00
N ASP A 140 12.67 9.23 -17.69
CA ASP A 140 13.13 8.29 -16.66
C ASP A 140 12.00 7.40 -16.11
N ASP A 141 10.73 7.75 -16.39
CA ASP A 141 9.57 7.01 -15.88
C ASP A 141 9.27 5.75 -16.72
N THR A 142 10.02 4.68 -16.44
CA THR A 142 9.83 3.36 -17.05
C THR A 142 8.52 2.70 -16.59
N TRP A 143 8.15 2.88 -15.32
CA TRP A 143 6.92 2.35 -14.74
C TRP A 143 5.69 2.83 -15.50
N TYR A 144 5.60 4.15 -15.77
CA TYR A 144 4.49 4.71 -16.53
C TYR A 144 4.37 4.07 -17.90
N LYS A 145 5.47 3.89 -18.62
CA LYS A 145 5.47 3.28 -19.96
C LYS A 145 4.98 1.83 -19.95
N ARG A 146 5.21 1.11 -18.83
CA ARG A 146 4.86 -0.30 -18.66
C ARG A 146 3.40 -0.50 -18.28
N TYR A 147 2.89 0.28 -17.33
CA TYR A 147 1.57 0.03 -16.72
C TYR A 147 0.48 1.03 -17.13
N VAL A 148 0.86 2.24 -17.57
CA VAL A 148 -0.09 3.26 -17.99
C VAL A 148 -0.06 3.35 -19.51
N CYS A 149 -1.17 3.04 -20.17
CA CYS A 149 -1.28 3.12 -21.62
C CYS A 149 -0.83 4.51 -22.10
N THR A 150 0.10 4.57 -23.07
CA THR A 150 0.69 5.83 -23.55
C THR A 150 -0.31 6.77 -24.23
N LYS A 151 -1.51 6.28 -24.57
CA LYS A 151 -2.65 7.08 -25.05
C LYS A 151 -3.40 7.78 -23.92
N ASN A 152 -3.18 7.40 -22.66
CA ASN A 152 -3.74 8.09 -21.50
C ASN A 152 -2.76 9.19 -21.06
N ASP A 153 -3.02 10.42 -21.51
CA ASP A 153 -2.23 11.60 -21.14
C ASP A 153 -2.73 12.29 -19.87
N TYR A 154 -3.78 11.78 -19.22
CA TYR A 154 -4.33 12.38 -18.00
C TYR A 154 -3.30 12.37 -16.88
N TRP A 155 -2.68 11.22 -16.64
CA TRP A 155 -1.69 10.99 -15.59
C TRP A 155 -0.30 11.50 -15.92
N ARG A 156 -0.09 12.14 -17.07
CA ARG A 156 1.24 12.57 -17.52
C ARG A 156 1.41 14.07 -17.38
N SER A 157 2.59 14.49 -16.94
CA SER A 157 2.95 15.91 -17.00
C SER A 157 3.05 16.38 -18.44
N LYS A 158 2.47 17.55 -18.72
CA LYS A 158 2.52 18.20 -20.04
C LYS A 158 3.76 19.09 -20.24
N LEU A 159 4.55 19.30 -19.19
CA LEU A 159 5.75 20.14 -19.27
C LEU A 159 6.89 19.42 -20.01
N LYS A 160 7.55 20.15 -20.93
CA LYS A 160 8.71 19.64 -21.69
C LYS A 160 9.99 19.61 -20.85
N THR A 161 10.12 20.54 -19.90
CA THR A 161 11.24 20.63 -18.97
C THR A 161 10.83 20.10 -17.59
N GLY A 162 11.75 19.40 -16.93
CA GLY A 162 11.57 18.98 -15.55
C GLY A 162 11.69 20.16 -14.58
N ARG A 163 11.16 20.01 -13.38
CA ARG A 163 11.41 20.95 -12.29
C ARG A 163 12.89 20.85 -11.86
N ALA A 164 13.57 21.98 -11.74
CA ALA A 164 14.99 22.02 -11.37
C ALA A 164 15.23 21.91 -9.85
N ILE A 165 14.30 22.43 -9.04
CA ILE A 165 14.41 22.48 -7.58
C ILE A 165 13.38 21.52 -6.98
N ALA A 166 13.77 20.72 -5.99
CA ALA A 166 12.85 19.81 -5.30
C ALA A 166 11.73 20.56 -4.55
N TYR A 167 10.64 19.86 -4.22
CA TYR A 167 9.57 20.35 -3.36
C TYR A 167 9.96 20.30 -1.89
N ILE A 168 10.67 19.23 -1.50
CA ILE A 168 11.35 19.09 -0.23
C ILE A 168 12.81 18.77 -0.53
N ASN A 169 13.75 19.43 0.14
CA ASN A 169 15.14 19.04 0.09
C ASN A 169 15.88 19.35 1.38
N THR A 170 16.86 18.50 1.68
CA THR A 170 17.79 18.72 2.80
C THR A 170 19.09 19.27 2.25
N GLU A 171 19.55 20.39 2.78
CA GLU A 171 20.84 20.99 2.45
C GLU A 171 21.70 21.02 3.73
N PRO A 172 22.99 20.62 3.66
CA PRO A 172 23.89 20.81 4.77
C PRO A 172 24.07 22.32 5.00
N ASP A 173 24.11 22.71 6.28
CA ASP A 173 24.42 24.08 6.65
C ASP A 173 25.95 24.30 6.53
N PRO A 174 26.42 25.32 5.80
CA PRO A 174 27.85 25.62 5.71
C PRO A 174 28.48 25.96 7.07
N ASP A 175 27.70 26.54 7.98
CA ASP A 175 28.17 27.11 9.24
C ASP A 175 27.84 26.21 10.45
N SER A 176 27.15 25.08 10.24
CA SER A 176 26.82 24.13 11.30
C SER A 176 26.81 22.68 10.83
N LEU A 177 27.03 21.72 11.76
CA LEU A 177 26.92 20.29 11.46
C LEU A 177 25.47 19.80 11.29
N ILE A 178 24.50 20.73 11.25
CA ILE A 178 23.07 20.45 11.30
C ILE A 178 22.45 20.84 9.97
N SER A 179 21.92 19.85 9.25
CA SER A 179 21.24 20.10 7.98
C SER A 179 19.93 20.88 8.17
N THR A 180 19.58 21.67 7.15
CA THR A 180 18.29 22.35 7.07
C THR A 180 17.41 21.68 6.02
N ILE A 181 16.16 21.41 6.37
CA ILE A 181 15.15 20.83 5.47
C ILE A 181 14.25 21.97 4.98
N TYR A 182 14.20 22.15 3.66
CA TYR A 182 13.41 23.17 2.99
C TYR A 182 12.16 22.59 2.37
N LEU A 183 11.00 23.19 2.63
CA LEU A 183 9.73 22.95 1.95
C LEU A 183 9.41 24.13 1.02
N ARG A 184 9.13 23.84 -0.26
CA ARG A 184 8.99 24.83 -1.32
C ARG A 184 7.68 24.63 -2.09
N GLY A 185 6.99 25.73 -2.38
CA GLY A 185 5.77 25.73 -3.18
C GLY A 185 6.01 25.50 -4.67
N ASP A 186 4.92 25.34 -5.42
CA ASP A 186 4.97 25.03 -6.86
C ASP A 186 5.54 26.19 -7.68
N GLY A 187 5.21 27.43 -7.33
CA GLY A 187 5.76 28.62 -7.94
C GLY A 187 6.45 29.46 -6.88
N THR A 188 7.78 29.54 -6.89
CA THR A 188 8.50 30.68 -6.31
C THR A 188 9.99 30.65 -6.58
N LYS A 189 10.49 31.86 -6.87
CA LYS A 189 11.89 32.27 -6.75
C LYS A 189 12.42 31.88 -5.37
N ARG A 190 13.73 31.65 -5.25
CA ARG A 190 14.52 31.17 -4.08
C ARG A 190 14.10 31.58 -2.63
N GLY A 191 13.20 32.55 -2.42
CA GLY A 191 12.93 33.21 -1.13
C GLY A 191 11.66 32.82 -0.34
N SER A 192 10.74 31.96 -0.81
CA SER A 192 9.55 31.56 -0.03
C SER A 192 9.54 30.08 0.36
N ALA A 193 10.69 29.60 0.85
CA ALA A 193 10.82 28.25 1.40
C ALA A 193 10.59 28.29 2.91
N ARG A 194 9.88 27.30 3.45
CA ARG A 194 9.85 27.06 4.90
C ARG A 194 11.09 26.23 5.24
N ALA A 195 11.93 26.75 6.13
CA ALA A 195 13.13 26.07 6.61
C ALA A 195 12.88 25.45 7.98
N SER A 196 13.29 24.20 8.17
CA SER A 196 13.23 23.48 9.43
C SER A 196 14.60 22.88 9.74
N ARG A 197 15.07 22.98 10.98
CA ARG A 197 16.35 22.39 11.40
C ARG A 197 16.18 20.89 11.65
N ALA A 198 17.04 20.07 11.05
CA ALA A 198 16.93 18.59 11.10
C ALA A 198 17.03 18.01 12.53
N ASP A 199 17.73 18.69 13.44
CA ASP A 199 17.92 18.26 14.82
C ASP A 199 16.77 18.63 15.78
N GLU A 200 15.93 19.58 15.38
CA GLU A 200 14.78 20.09 16.14
C GLU A 200 13.45 19.44 15.73
N VAL A 201 13.35 18.90 14.50
CA VAL A 201 12.13 18.25 14.03
C VAL A 201 11.92 16.88 14.65
N GLU A 202 10.75 16.66 15.25
CA GLU A 202 10.33 15.37 15.81
C GLU A 202 9.44 14.56 14.85
N ARG A 203 9.33 15.02 13.60
CA ARG A 203 8.49 14.44 12.53
C ARG A 203 9.08 14.77 11.15
N THR A 204 8.58 14.13 10.11
CA THR A 204 8.93 14.48 8.72
C THR A 204 8.36 15.86 8.37
N VAL A 205 9.04 16.62 7.52
CA VAL A 205 8.52 17.89 6.99
C VAL A 205 7.25 17.65 6.17
N LEU A 206 7.19 16.54 5.44
CA LEU A 206 6.01 16.10 4.71
C LEU A 206 4.77 15.98 5.60
N SER A 207 4.90 15.40 6.81
CA SER A 207 3.76 15.24 7.74
C SER A 207 3.17 16.56 8.23
N GLY A 208 3.95 17.66 8.18
CA GLY A 208 3.51 19.00 8.53
C GLY A 208 2.67 19.69 7.45
N VAL A 209 2.56 19.12 6.24
CA VAL A 209 1.83 19.73 5.12
C VAL A 209 0.33 19.49 5.24
N ALA A 210 -0.39 20.46 5.79
CA ALA A 210 -1.81 20.32 6.13
C ALA A 210 -2.78 20.70 5.01
N ASN A 211 -2.36 21.46 4.01
CA ASN A 211 -3.25 22.09 3.03
C ASN A 211 -2.65 22.14 1.62
N THR A 212 -3.43 22.65 0.66
CA THR A 212 -3.01 22.76 -0.75
C THR A 212 -2.04 23.93 -1.05
N GLU A 213 -1.46 24.60 -0.05
CA GLU A 213 -0.41 25.62 -0.25
C GLU A 213 0.86 25.02 -0.89
N PHE A 214 1.15 23.76 -0.58
CA PHE A 214 2.21 22.96 -1.17
C PHE A 214 1.59 21.75 -1.90
N PRO A 215 0.96 21.93 -3.08
CA PRO A 215 0.10 20.92 -3.69
C PRO A 215 0.75 19.54 -3.86
N HIS A 216 1.99 19.48 -4.34
CA HIS A 216 2.68 18.21 -4.60
C HIS A 216 3.11 17.51 -3.30
N ALA A 217 3.54 18.27 -2.28
CA ALA A 217 3.85 17.70 -0.96
C ALA A 217 2.57 17.23 -0.26
N PHE A 218 1.48 18.00 -0.36
CA PHE A 218 0.17 17.61 0.13
C PHE A 218 -0.31 16.32 -0.56
N ALA A 219 -0.20 16.23 -1.89
CA ALA A 219 -0.56 15.04 -2.64
C ALA A 219 0.23 13.79 -2.22
N MET A 220 1.55 13.93 -2.03
CA MET A 220 2.41 12.86 -1.53
C MET A 220 1.98 12.41 -0.13
N ARG A 221 1.72 13.37 0.78
CA ARG A 221 1.26 13.08 2.14
C ARG A 221 -0.08 12.34 2.11
N GLU A 222 -1.07 12.85 1.37
CA GLU A 222 -2.40 12.24 1.26
C GLU A 222 -2.34 10.84 0.65
N GLU A 223 -1.49 10.62 -0.34
CA GLU A 223 -1.26 9.28 -0.88
C GLU A 223 -0.76 8.31 0.22
N MET A 224 0.29 8.69 0.96
CA MET A 224 0.86 7.86 2.04
C MET A 224 -0.13 7.60 3.18
N ARG A 225 -0.95 8.60 3.54
CA ARG A 225 -2.01 8.47 4.56
C ARG A 225 -3.11 7.50 4.15
N ASN A 226 -3.31 7.29 2.85
CA ASN A 226 -4.31 6.39 2.30
C ASN A 226 -3.79 4.96 2.09
N TRP A 227 -2.59 4.61 2.57
CA TRP A 227 -2.12 3.23 2.60
C TRP A 227 -2.74 2.48 3.78
N LYS A 228 -3.59 1.50 3.47
CA LYS A 228 -4.40 0.74 4.42
C LYS A 228 -3.91 -0.69 4.53
N PHE A 229 -3.92 -1.21 5.75
CA PHE A 229 -3.60 -2.59 6.06
C PHE A 229 -4.90 -3.30 6.41
N LEU A 230 -5.44 -4.03 5.45
CA LEU A 230 -6.74 -4.67 5.62
C LEU A 230 -6.58 -5.94 6.45
N GLN A 231 -7.29 -5.99 7.58
CA GLN A 231 -7.38 -7.13 8.47
C GLN A 231 -8.84 -7.35 8.86
N LEU A 232 -9.62 -7.84 7.90
CA LEU A 232 -11.07 -7.99 8.04
C LEU A 232 -11.44 -8.89 9.23
N ASN A 233 -11.88 -8.24 10.30
CA ASN A 233 -12.27 -8.87 11.55
C ASN A 233 -13.76 -9.26 11.48
N PRO A 234 -14.09 -10.56 11.56
CA PRO A 234 -15.47 -11.03 11.49
C PRO A 234 -16.35 -10.48 12.61
N VAL A 235 -15.77 -10.13 13.76
CA VAL A 235 -16.50 -9.52 14.88
C VAL A 235 -16.94 -8.11 14.52
N GLU A 236 -16.06 -7.29 13.93
CA GLU A 236 -16.40 -5.93 13.51
C GLU A 236 -17.37 -5.92 12.33
N LEU A 237 -17.18 -6.80 11.35
CA LEU A 237 -18.07 -6.94 10.18
C LEU A 237 -19.51 -7.33 10.55
N ARG A 238 -19.73 -7.99 11.69
CA ARG A 238 -21.06 -8.33 12.20
C ARG A 238 -21.76 -7.17 12.89
N LYS A 239 -21.02 -6.16 13.34
CA LYS A 239 -21.60 -5.07 14.12
C LYS A 239 -22.45 -4.16 13.24
N PRO A 240 -23.51 -3.58 13.81
CA PRO A 240 -24.12 -2.40 13.23
C PRO A 240 -23.15 -1.22 13.33
N SER A 241 -23.41 -0.16 12.57
CA SER A 241 -22.56 1.03 12.57
C SER A 241 -23.39 2.26 12.94
N PRO A 242 -22.88 3.15 13.82
CA PRO A 242 -23.56 4.41 14.11
C PRO A 242 -23.85 5.21 12.85
N MET A 243 -24.98 5.92 12.80
CA MET A 243 -25.35 6.75 11.65
C MET A 243 -24.35 7.89 11.39
N LEU A 244 -23.72 8.40 12.44
CA LEU A 244 -22.70 9.45 12.40
C LEU A 244 -21.26 8.92 12.37
N ALA A 245 -21.08 7.61 12.14
CA ALA A 245 -19.75 7.04 11.99
C ALA A 245 -19.05 7.57 10.74
N LYS A 246 -17.75 7.27 10.61
CA LYS A 246 -17.04 7.49 9.34
C LYS A 246 -17.77 6.73 8.24
N ASP A 247 -17.90 7.37 7.11
CA ASP A 247 -18.64 6.89 5.95
C ASP A 247 -17.81 5.95 5.05
N LEU A 248 -16.55 5.67 5.43
CA LEU A 248 -15.66 4.71 4.79
C LEU A 248 -15.42 3.48 5.68
N ILE A 249 -15.31 2.33 5.02
CA ILE A 249 -14.96 1.07 5.69
C ILE A 249 -13.58 1.16 6.35
N GLY A 250 -13.52 0.70 7.60
CA GLY A 250 -12.30 0.59 8.38
C GLY A 250 -11.38 -0.52 7.87
N ALA A 251 -10.12 -0.47 8.29
CA ALA A 251 -9.12 -1.51 8.00
C ALA A 251 -9.54 -2.90 8.51
N ASP A 252 -10.31 -2.95 9.59
CA ASP A 252 -10.86 -4.16 10.21
C ASP A 252 -12.26 -4.55 9.69
N GLY A 253 -12.83 -3.77 8.77
CA GLY A 253 -14.20 -3.94 8.29
C GLY A 253 -15.25 -3.15 9.07
N SER A 254 -14.88 -2.34 10.06
CA SER A 254 -15.80 -1.44 10.75
C SER A 254 -16.51 -0.48 9.78
N ASN A 255 -17.66 0.06 10.17
CA ASN A 255 -18.45 1.03 9.38
C ASN A 255 -19.07 0.48 8.07
N LEU A 256 -18.96 -0.81 7.78
CA LEU A 256 -19.51 -1.41 6.56
C LEU A 256 -21.00 -1.03 6.31
N PRO A 257 -21.93 -1.13 7.30
CA PRO A 257 -23.29 -0.62 7.15
C PRO A 257 -23.39 0.88 6.80
N THR A 258 -22.64 1.75 7.46
CA THR A 258 -22.69 3.21 7.21
C THR A 258 -22.15 3.55 5.81
N THR A 259 -21.09 2.88 5.36
CA THR A 259 -20.58 3.02 3.99
C THR A 259 -21.62 2.61 2.95
N LEU A 260 -22.31 1.48 3.17
CA LEU A 260 -23.40 1.06 2.29
C LEU A 260 -24.55 2.06 2.26
N ALA A 261 -24.92 2.65 3.41
CA ALA A 261 -25.96 3.66 3.48
C ALA A 261 -25.59 4.93 2.70
N ARG A 262 -24.33 5.37 2.79
CA ARG A 262 -23.80 6.47 1.97
C ARG A 262 -23.87 6.12 0.48
N MET A 263 -23.31 4.98 0.08
CA MET A 263 -23.31 4.53 -1.32
C MET A 263 -24.73 4.45 -1.88
N LYS A 264 -25.69 3.88 -1.12
CA LYS A 264 -27.12 3.82 -1.49
C LYS A 264 -27.73 5.21 -1.73
N THR A 265 -27.29 6.20 -0.97
CA THR A 265 -27.76 7.60 -1.09
C THR A 265 -27.15 8.30 -2.30
N GLU A 266 -25.88 8.03 -2.59
CA GLU A 266 -25.14 8.60 -3.73
C GLU A 266 -25.57 7.98 -5.07
N ASP A 267 -25.82 6.66 -5.09
CA ASP A 267 -26.27 5.92 -6.27
C ASP A 267 -27.33 4.86 -5.91
N SER A 268 -28.53 5.03 -6.43
CA SER A 268 -29.67 4.12 -6.22
C SER A 268 -29.48 2.71 -6.83
N TYR A 269 -28.52 2.52 -7.74
CA TYR A 269 -28.25 1.23 -8.39
C TYR A 269 -27.16 0.41 -7.70
N VAL A 270 -26.31 1.04 -6.88
CA VAL A 270 -25.12 0.39 -6.31
C VAL A 270 -25.45 -0.87 -5.49
N LEU A 271 -26.58 -0.89 -4.77
CA LEU A 271 -26.99 -2.08 -4.01
C LEU A 271 -27.50 -3.21 -4.91
N LYS A 272 -28.06 -2.90 -6.08
CA LYS A 272 -28.41 -3.92 -7.08
C LYS A 272 -27.15 -4.52 -7.69
N ASP A 273 -26.15 -3.69 -7.97
CA ASP A 273 -24.86 -4.13 -8.47
C ASP A 273 -24.12 -4.99 -7.45
N LEU A 274 -24.08 -4.54 -6.18
CA LEU A 274 -23.55 -5.32 -5.07
C LEU A 274 -24.28 -6.65 -4.89
N SER A 275 -25.61 -6.64 -4.97
CA SER A 275 -26.42 -7.85 -4.85
C SER A 275 -26.12 -8.85 -5.96
N ARG A 276 -25.95 -8.37 -7.20
CA ARG A 276 -25.57 -9.19 -8.35
C ARG A 276 -24.17 -9.78 -8.19
N GLU A 277 -23.20 -8.97 -7.77
CA GLU A 277 -21.83 -9.44 -7.54
C GLU A 277 -21.81 -10.50 -6.44
N ILE A 278 -22.48 -10.25 -5.33
CA ILE A 278 -22.58 -11.21 -4.23
C ILE A 278 -23.33 -12.47 -4.64
N ASN A 279 -24.38 -12.37 -5.46
CA ASN A 279 -25.10 -13.55 -5.96
C ASN A 279 -24.21 -14.43 -6.85
N ASN A 280 -23.37 -13.83 -7.70
CA ASN A 280 -22.38 -14.55 -8.51
C ASN A 280 -21.38 -15.32 -7.61
N LEU A 281 -20.95 -14.69 -6.52
CA LEU A 281 -20.01 -15.30 -5.57
C LEU A 281 -20.68 -16.33 -4.65
N LEU A 282 -21.93 -16.06 -4.27
CA LEU A 282 -22.71 -16.72 -3.22
C LEU A 282 -24.18 -16.83 -3.68
N PRO A 283 -24.53 -17.84 -4.51
CA PRO A 283 -25.87 -17.94 -5.09
C PRO A 283 -27.01 -17.94 -4.08
N GLY A 284 -26.75 -18.42 -2.85
CA GLY A 284 -27.71 -18.44 -1.74
C GLY A 284 -28.17 -17.05 -1.25
N ILE A 285 -27.46 -15.97 -1.61
CA ILE A 285 -27.78 -14.59 -1.26
C ILE A 285 -28.27 -13.89 -2.53
N THR A 286 -29.52 -13.41 -2.51
CA THR A 286 -30.17 -12.76 -3.67
C THR A 286 -30.14 -11.25 -3.61
N ALA A 287 -30.07 -10.68 -2.40
CA ALA A 287 -29.97 -9.25 -2.21
C ALA A 287 -29.18 -8.87 -0.96
N ILE A 288 -28.53 -7.72 -1.02
CA ILE A 288 -27.92 -7.02 0.11
C ILE A 288 -28.62 -5.67 0.26
N ASP A 289 -28.96 -5.31 1.50
CA ASP A 289 -29.49 -3.99 1.83
C ASP A 289 -28.95 -3.51 3.19
N VAL A 290 -29.24 -2.26 3.52
CA VAL A 290 -28.96 -1.63 4.81
C VAL A 290 -30.23 -1.00 5.35
N GLU A 291 -30.50 -1.27 6.62
CA GLU A 291 -31.67 -0.76 7.34
C GLU A 291 -31.30 0.25 8.40
N GLU A 292 -32.17 1.24 8.59
CA GLU A 292 -32.09 2.21 9.68
C GLU A 292 -32.76 1.64 10.94
N ASP A 293 -31.99 1.49 12.01
CA ASP A 293 -32.53 1.29 13.36
C ASP A 293 -32.49 2.63 14.09
N ARG A 294 -33.54 3.44 13.87
CA ARG A 294 -33.70 4.78 14.45
C ARG A 294 -33.84 4.77 15.97
N SER A 295 -34.14 3.62 16.58
CA SER A 295 -34.21 3.52 18.04
C SER A 295 -32.83 3.53 18.70
N LYS A 296 -31.79 3.21 17.92
CA LYS A 296 -30.39 3.10 18.37
C LYS A 296 -29.42 3.92 17.51
N ASP A 297 -29.94 4.80 16.66
CA ASP A 297 -29.18 5.65 15.74
C ASP A 297 -28.07 4.89 14.98
N GLN A 298 -28.43 3.74 14.42
CA GLN A 298 -27.48 2.86 13.74
C GLN A 298 -28.02 2.28 12.42
N TYR A 299 -27.10 1.91 11.55
CA TYR A 299 -27.34 1.14 10.34
C TYR A 299 -27.05 -0.35 10.57
N VAL A 300 -27.92 -1.21 10.04
CA VAL A 300 -27.79 -2.67 10.11
C VAL A 300 -27.76 -3.23 8.69
N LEU A 301 -26.67 -3.94 8.36
CA LEU A 301 -26.58 -4.68 7.11
C LEU A 301 -27.49 -5.92 7.17
N VAL A 302 -28.23 -6.13 6.08
CA VAL A 302 -29.15 -7.26 5.92
C VAL A 302 -28.94 -7.93 4.56
N SER A 303 -29.11 -9.24 4.53
CA SER A 303 -29.11 -10.04 3.30
C SER A 303 -30.43 -10.77 3.15
N MET A 304 -30.90 -10.93 1.91
CA MET A 304 -32.02 -11.80 1.56
C MET A 304 -31.51 -13.09 0.94
N SER A 305 -32.08 -14.22 1.35
CA SER A 305 -31.80 -15.54 0.77
C SER A 305 -32.72 -15.86 -0.40
N GLN A 306 -32.40 -16.93 -1.13
CA GLN A 306 -33.20 -17.42 -2.26
C GLN A 306 -34.66 -17.76 -1.91
N ASP A 307 -34.92 -18.17 -0.67
CA ASP A 307 -36.26 -18.48 -0.17
C ASP A 307 -37.00 -17.25 0.42
N GLY A 308 -36.46 -16.05 0.23
CA GLY A 308 -37.07 -14.79 0.67
C GLY A 308 -36.89 -14.46 2.15
N ARG A 309 -36.16 -15.28 2.92
CA ARG A 309 -35.85 -14.97 4.32
C ARG A 309 -34.80 -13.87 4.43
N LYS A 310 -34.91 -13.08 5.49
CA LYS A 310 -34.01 -11.97 5.78
C LYS A 310 -33.10 -12.30 6.95
N PHE A 311 -31.81 -12.01 6.81
CA PHE A 311 -30.80 -12.24 7.82
C PHE A 311 -29.97 -10.97 8.05
N SER A 312 -29.74 -10.62 9.32
CA SER A 312 -28.79 -9.56 9.67
C SER A 312 -27.35 -10.05 9.53
N SER A 313 -26.41 -9.13 9.29
CA SER A 313 -24.96 -9.40 9.29
C SER A 313 -24.47 -10.23 10.48
N ARG A 314 -25.11 -10.12 11.66
CA ARG A 314 -24.79 -10.86 12.89
C ARG A 314 -24.76 -12.38 12.73
N VAL A 315 -25.59 -12.93 11.85
CA VAL A 315 -25.72 -14.38 11.67
C VAL A 315 -25.09 -14.88 10.37
N LEU A 316 -24.44 -13.99 9.61
CA LEU A 316 -23.74 -14.38 8.39
C LEU A 316 -22.42 -15.07 8.70
N SER A 317 -22.04 -15.98 7.79
CA SER A 317 -20.75 -16.66 7.86
C SER A 317 -19.60 -15.66 7.69
N GLU A 318 -18.47 -15.93 8.32
CA GLU A 318 -17.27 -15.10 8.23
C GLU A 318 -16.82 -14.90 6.77
N GLY A 319 -16.76 -15.97 5.97
CA GLY A 319 -16.37 -15.87 4.57
C GLY A 319 -17.36 -15.05 3.73
N THR A 320 -18.66 -15.08 4.07
CA THR A 320 -19.66 -14.21 3.43
C THR A 320 -19.37 -12.74 3.72
N LEU A 321 -19.13 -12.39 4.98
CA LEU A 321 -18.87 -11.00 5.38
C LEU A 321 -17.58 -10.45 4.78
N ARG A 322 -16.53 -11.28 4.67
CA ARG A 322 -15.28 -10.88 4.03
C ARG A 322 -15.45 -10.61 2.54
N LEU A 323 -16.10 -11.52 1.80
CA LEU A 323 -16.39 -11.30 0.38
C LEU A 323 -17.27 -10.05 0.19
N LEU A 324 -18.26 -9.86 1.06
CA LEU A 324 -19.12 -8.68 1.04
C LEU A 324 -18.33 -7.39 1.23
N ALA A 325 -17.44 -7.32 2.21
CA ALA A 325 -16.58 -6.16 2.44
C ALA A 325 -15.71 -5.85 1.21
N LEU A 326 -15.18 -6.87 0.54
CA LEU A 326 -14.38 -6.71 -0.68
C LEU A 326 -15.21 -6.23 -1.88
N CYS A 327 -16.43 -6.73 -2.06
CA CYS A 327 -17.34 -6.21 -3.10
C CYS A 327 -17.72 -4.76 -2.84
N VAL A 328 -17.94 -4.38 -1.57
CA VAL A 328 -18.20 -2.98 -1.21
C VAL A 328 -16.99 -2.10 -1.53
N LEU A 329 -15.78 -2.52 -1.17
CA LEU A 329 -14.55 -1.82 -1.53
C LEU A 329 -14.38 -1.65 -3.05
N GLN A 330 -14.83 -2.62 -3.84
CA GLN A 330 -14.74 -2.58 -5.30
C GLN A 330 -15.69 -1.54 -5.90
N LEU A 331 -16.92 -1.48 -5.39
CA LEU A 331 -17.96 -0.57 -5.89
C LEU A 331 -17.91 0.84 -5.30
N ASP A 332 -17.28 1.03 -4.14
CA ASP A 332 -17.17 2.32 -3.47
C ASP A 332 -16.29 3.31 -4.25
N SER A 333 -16.87 4.33 -4.88
CA SER A 333 -16.14 5.36 -5.66
C SER A 333 -15.14 6.18 -4.84
N LEU A 334 -15.30 6.26 -3.52
CA LEU A 334 -14.38 6.98 -2.62
C LEU A 334 -13.24 6.09 -2.12
N HIS A 335 -13.31 4.78 -2.34
CA HIS A 335 -12.19 3.90 -2.04
C HIS A 335 -11.03 4.19 -2.98
N LYS A 336 -9.87 4.54 -2.40
CA LYS A 336 -8.62 4.86 -3.11
C LYS A 336 -7.41 4.54 -2.24
N GLY A 337 -6.22 4.61 -2.84
CA GLY A 337 -4.94 4.41 -2.18
C GLY A 337 -4.40 2.98 -2.33
N VAL A 338 -3.55 2.58 -1.41
CA VAL A 338 -2.91 1.25 -1.40
C VAL A 338 -3.59 0.40 -0.34
N VAL A 339 -3.95 -0.84 -0.67
CA VAL A 339 -4.44 -1.84 0.26
C VAL A 339 -3.43 -2.97 0.33
N CYS A 340 -2.81 -3.10 1.50
CA CYS A 340 -2.01 -4.25 1.86
C CYS A 340 -2.93 -5.27 2.55
N PHE A 341 -3.06 -6.48 2.02
CA PHE A 341 -3.93 -7.52 2.56
C PHE A 341 -3.13 -8.79 2.84
N GLU A 342 -2.99 -9.13 4.12
CA GLU A 342 -2.27 -10.32 4.58
C GLU A 342 -3.24 -11.50 4.68
N GLU A 343 -2.92 -12.59 3.99
CA GLU A 343 -3.67 -13.85 3.97
C GLU A 343 -5.17 -13.70 3.69
N PRO A 344 -5.57 -13.06 2.57
CA PRO A 344 -6.98 -12.84 2.22
C PRO A 344 -7.80 -14.13 2.08
N GLU A 345 -7.14 -15.27 1.82
CA GLU A 345 -7.75 -16.59 1.75
C GLU A 345 -8.26 -17.13 3.09
N ASN A 346 -7.76 -16.60 4.22
CA ASN A 346 -8.14 -17.10 5.53
C ASN A 346 -9.65 -16.96 5.73
N GLY A 347 -10.29 -17.97 6.30
CA GLY A 347 -11.75 -18.01 6.52
C GLY A 347 -12.60 -18.06 5.24
N ILE A 348 -11.99 -18.14 4.04
CA ILE A 348 -12.69 -18.32 2.78
C ILE A 348 -12.70 -19.80 2.38
N HIS A 349 -13.86 -20.29 1.95
CA HIS A 349 -13.98 -21.68 1.50
C HIS A 349 -13.12 -21.93 0.24
N PRO A 350 -12.37 -23.05 0.13
CA PRO A 350 -11.48 -23.33 -1.01
C PRO A 350 -12.12 -23.16 -2.40
N PHE A 351 -13.35 -23.63 -2.60
CA PHE A 351 -14.11 -23.45 -3.87
C PHE A 351 -14.36 -21.98 -4.27
N ARG A 352 -14.10 -21.01 -3.38
CA ARG A 352 -14.29 -19.58 -3.65
C ARG A 352 -12.98 -18.82 -3.84
N LEU A 353 -11.84 -19.50 -3.74
CA LEU A 353 -10.54 -18.84 -3.87
C LEU A 353 -10.28 -18.32 -5.28
N GLU A 354 -10.87 -18.94 -6.30
CA GLU A 354 -10.81 -18.41 -7.67
C GLU A 354 -11.55 -17.07 -7.78
N ASN A 355 -12.76 -17.02 -7.24
CA ASN A 355 -13.54 -15.80 -7.22
C ASN A 355 -12.89 -14.69 -6.39
N LEU A 356 -12.27 -15.06 -5.25
CA LEU A 356 -11.49 -14.13 -4.44
C LEU A 356 -10.34 -13.51 -5.25
N THR A 357 -9.62 -14.33 -6.01
CA THR A 357 -8.55 -13.86 -6.89
C THR A 357 -9.04 -12.85 -7.93
N GLN A 358 -10.19 -13.11 -8.56
CA GLN A 358 -10.81 -12.18 -9.51
C GLN A 358 -11.21 -10.86 -8.84
N LEU A 359 -11.81 -10.93 -7.65
CA LEU A 359 -12.22 -9.76 -6.87
C LEU A 359 -11.02 -8.90 -6.44
N LEU A 360 -9.94 -9.53 -5.95
CA LEU A 360 -8.69 -8.85 -5.59
C LEU A 360 -8.03 -8.16 -6.78
N SER A 361 -8.02 -8.82 -7.95
CA SER A 361 -7.51 -8.21 -9.18
C SER A 361 -8.40 -7.04 -9.64
N GLY A 362 -9.72 -7.20 -9.56
CA GLY A 362 -10.69 -6.18 -9.97
C GLY A 362 -10.80 -4.97 -9.04
N LEU A 363 -10.20 -5.05 -7.84
CA LEU A 363 -10.08 -3.91 -6.92
C LEU A 363 -8.98 -2.92 -7.34
N ALA A 364 -7.96 -3.38 -8.06
CA ALA A 364 -6.85 -2.54 -8.50
C ALA A 364 -7.22 -1.70 -9.73
N THR A 365 -6.59 -0.54 -9.89
CA THR A 365 -6.81 0.31 -11.06
C THR A 365 -6.39 -0.37 -12.35
N ASP A 366 -7.31 -0.43 -13.31
CA ASP A 366 -7.04 -0.85 -14.69
C ASP A 366 -6.85 0.38 -15.60
N PHE A 367 -5.61 0.82 -15.76
CA PHE A 367 -5.26 1.95 -16.63
C PHE A 367 -5.54 1.73 -18.12
N ILE A 368 -5.82 0.49 -18.56
CA ILE A 368 -6.04 0.15 -19.96
C ILE A 368 -7.52 0.31 -20.30
N ASN A 369 -8.38 -0.28 -19.49
CA ASN A 369 -9.81 -0.38 -19.79
C ASN A 369 -10.66 0.69 -19.08
N ASP A 370 -10.17 1.29 -17.99
CA ASP A 370 -10.92 2.27 -17.21
C ASP A 370 -10.10 3.54 -16.95
N LYS A 371 -10.56 4.66 -17.53
CA LYS A 371 -9.88 5.96 -17.39
C LYS A 371 -10.36 6.75 -16.18
N GLU A 372 -11.50 6.38 -15.61
CA GLU A 372 -12.19 7.13 -14.55
C GLU A 372 -12.06 6.45 -13.18
N MET A 373 -11.55 5.21 -13.14
CA MET A 373 -11.31 4.49 -11.90
C MET A 373 -10.36 5.26 -10.96
N PRO A 374 -10.71 5.37 -9.66
CA PRO A 374 -9.80 5.90 -8.65
C PRO A 374 -8.47 5.13 -8.62
N LEU A 375 -7.39 5.80 -8.21
CA LEU A 375 -6.10 5.14 -8.00
C LEU A 375 -6.21 4.17 -6.81
N ARG A 376 -6.18 2.87 -7.11
CA ARG A 376 -6.25 1.74 -6.18
C ARG A 376 -5.14 0.77 -6.50
N GLN A 377 -4.42 0.38 -5.46
CA GLN A 377 -3.40 -0.65 -5.56
C GLN A 377 -3.66 -1.73 -4.53
N ILE A 378 -3.55 -2.98 -4.95
CA ILE A 378 -3.76 -4.13 -4.07
C ILE A 378 -2.44 -4.90 -3.98
N ILE A 379 -1.91 -5.02 -2.76
CA ILE A 379 -0.70 -5.76 -2.43
C ILE A 379 -1.10 -6.89 -1.49
N VAL A 380 -0.96 -8.14 -1.93
CA VAL A 380 -1.35 -9.32 -1.16
C VAL A 380 -0.12 -10.06 -0.68
N ASN A 381 -0.11 -10.47 0.58
CA ASN A 381 0.79 -11.51 1.07
C ASN A 381 0.00 -12.80 1.25
N THR A 382 0.49 -13.92 0.75
CA THR A 382 -0.23 -15.20 0.84
C THR A 382 0.72 -16.38 1.07
N HIS A 383 0.19 -17.39 1.76
CA HIS A 383 0.78 -18.71 1.94
C HIS A 383 -0.05 -19.82 1.28
N SER A 384 -1.06 -19.44 0.48
CA SER A 384 -1.95 -20.36 -0.21
C SER A 384 -1.42 -20.73 -1.60
N PRO A 385 -0.98 -21.98 -1.83
CA PRO A 385 -0.68 -22.45 -3.19
C PRO A 385 -1.92 -22.40 -4.08
N VAL A 386 -3.13 -22.44 -3.50
CA VAL A 386 -4.39 -22.38 -4.26
C VAL A 386 -4.65 -21.01 -4.85
N LEU A 387 -4.48 -19.97 -4.03
CA LEU A 387 -4.66 -18.59 -4.45
C LEU A 387 -3.63 -18.25 -5.54
N VAL A 388 -2.36 -18.65 -5.32
CA VAL A 388 -1.27 -18.45 -6.28
C VAL A 388 -1.52 -19.23 -7.58
N GLY A 389 -1.94 -20.50 -7.51
CA GLY A 389 -2.26 -21.29 -8.69
C GLY A 389 -3.39 -20.69 -9.53
N ASN A 390 -4.44 -20.17 -8.90
CA ASN A 390 -5.55 -19.50 -9.59
C ASN A 390 -5.11 -18.18 -10.26
N LEU A 391 -4.15 -17.46 -9.66
CA LEU A 391 -3.58 -16.25 -10.27
C LEU A 391 -2.88 -16.58 -11.60
N PHE A 392 -2.05 -17.62 -11.63
CA PHE A 392 -1.34 -18.03 -12.85
C PHE A 392 -2.29 -18.53 -13.94
N LYS A 393 -3.39 -19.20 -13.59
CA LYS A 393 -4.43 -19.62 -14.55
C LYS A 393 -5.15 -18.44 -15.20
N ASN A 394 -5.50 -17.43 -14.39
CA ASN A 394 -6.42 -16.37 -14.80
C ASN A 394 -5.70 -15.10 -15.30
N MET A 395 -4.48 -14.84 -14.84
CA MET A 395 -3.69 -13.68 -15.26
C MET A 395 -2.54 -14.13 -16.15
N LYS A 396 -2.66 -13.86 -17.46
CA LYS A 396 -1.59 -14.08 -18.44
C LYS A 396 -0.34 -13.21 -18.23
N ASN A 397 -0.40 -12.24 -17.32
CA ASN A 397 0.70 -11.33 -16.99
C ASN A 397 1.44 -11.84 -15.74
N GLU A 398 2.56 -12.51 -15.96
CA GLU A 398 3.41 -13.12 -14.93
C GLU A 398 3.99 -12.09 -13.93
N CYS A 399 4.10 -10.82 -14.31
CA CYS A 399 4.73 -9.75 -13.53
C CYS A 399 3.99 -9.33 -12.24
N ASN A 400 2.88 -9.99 -11.89
CA ASN A 400 2.07 -9.68 -10.71
C ASN A 400 2.40 -10.56 -9.50
N VAL A 401 3.23 -11.59 -9.65
CA VAL A 401 3.65 -12.45 -8.52
C VAL A 401 5.10 -12.17 -8.17
N LEU A 402 5.37 -11.93 -6.88
CA LEU A 402 6.71 -11.75 -6.33
C LEU A 402 7.02 -12.91 -5.39
N TYR A 403 8.17 -13.55 -5.58
CA TYR A 403 8.67 -14.56 -4.67
C TYR A 403 9.63 -13.94 -3.66
N ALA A 404 9.29 -14.01 -2.38
CA ALA A 404 10.08 -13.49 -1.27
C ALA A 404 10.95 -14.58 -0.64
N THR A 405 12.25 -14.33 -0.57
CA THR A 405 13.24 -15.26 -0.02
C THR A 405 14.37 -14.52 0.71
N LEU A 406 15.15 -15.26 1.50
CA LEU A 406 16.31 -14.74 2.22
C LEU A 406 17.59 -15.07 1.47
N PHE A 407 18.41 -14.05 1.24
CA PHE A 407 19.77 -14.20 0.75
C PHE A 407 20.75 -13.98 1.88
N SER A 408 21.87 -14.69 1.84
CA SER A 408 22.98 -14.49 2.76
C SER A 408 24.13 -13.80 2.04
N ARG A 409 24.60 -12.67 2.56
CA ARG A 409 25.83 -12.01 2.11
C ARG A 409 26.82 -12.03 3.26
N VAL A 410 28.04 -12.49 2.98
CA VAL A 410 29.14 -12.41 3.96
C VAL A 410 29.69 -11.00 3.91
N ASP A 411 29.64 -10.30 5.04
CA ASP A 411 30.35 -9.03 5.21
C ASP A 411 31.86 -9.33 5.12
N PRO A 412 32.58 -8.79 4.11
CA PRO A 412 34.01 -9.05 3.92
C PRO A 412 34.87 -8.60 5.09
N GLN A 413 34.43 -7.58 5.83
CA GLN A 413 35.17 -7.01 6.96
C GLN A 413 34.87 -7.76 8.27
N LYS A 414 33.61 -8.14 8.49
CA LYS A 414 33.19 -8.79 9.74
C LYS A 414 33.19 -10.32 9.69
N LYS A 415 33.34 -10.94 8.52
CA LYS A 415 33.23 -12.41 8.28
C LYS A 415 31.93 -13.02 8.82
N GLN A 416 30.87 -12.23 8.95
CA GLN A 416 29.56 -12.69 9.41
C GLN A 416 28.59 -12.68 8.24
N ALA A 417 27.75 -13.72 8.16
CA ALA A 417 26.68 -13.80 7.17
C ALA A 417 25.50 -12.97 7.65
N LEU A 418 25.18 -11.89 6.93
CA LEU A 418 23.95 -11.15 7.11
C LEU A 418 22.87 -11.74 6.20
N ARG A 419 21.71 -12.05 6.77
CA ARG A 419 20.54 -12.49 6.00
C ARG A 419 19.66 -11.29 5.68
N PHE A 420 19.32 -11.12 4.41
CA PHE A 420 18.46 -10.05 3.95
C PHE A 420 17.36 -10.57 3.03
N THR A 421 16.25 -9.87 3.01
CA THR A 421 15.11 -10.19 2.16
C THR A 421 15.34 -9.69 0.74
N LYS A 422 15.06 -10.56 -0.23
CA LYS A 422 14.90 -10.19 -1.64
C LYS A 422 13.52 -10.64 -2.10
N MET A 423 12.89 -9.83 -2.94
CA MET A 423 11.63 -10.16 -3.61
C MET A 423 11.86 -10.15 -5.10
N ILE A 424 11.58 -11.28 -5.75
CA ILE A 424 11.93 -11.51 -7.15
C ILE A 424 10.63 -11.73 -7.93
N PRO A 425 10.33 -10.91 -8.96
CA PRO A 425 9.27 -11.16 -9.91
C PRO A 425 9.33 -12.56 -10.51
N VAL A 426 8.20 -13.27 -10.48
CA VAL A 426 8.05 -14.57 -11.09
C VAL A 426 7.68 -14.37 -12.55
N THR A 427 8.64 -14.50 -13.47
CA THR A 427 8.39 -14.34 -14.92
C THR A 427 9.28 -15.23 -15.76
N SER A 428 8.78 -15.63 -16.92
CA SER A 428 9.50 -16.27 -18.02
C SER A 428 10.32 -15.28 -18.86
N GLN A 429 10.13 -13.95 -18.67
CA GLN A 429 10.82 -12.91 -19.45
C GLN A 429 12.09 -12.38 -18.77
N SER A 430 13.15 -12.21 -19.57
CA SER A 430 14.51 -11.84 -19.10
C SER A 430 14.72 -10.35 -18.77
N SER A 431 13.68 -9.49 -18.80
CA SER A 431 13.86 -8.03 -18.94
C SER A 431 13.71 -7.17 -17.67
N PHE A 432 13.82 -7.75 -16.47
CA PHE A 432 13.81 -6.97 -15.22
C PHE A 432 15.23 -6.54 -14.81
N VAL A 433 15.42 -5.24 -14.66
CA VAL A 433 16.70 -4.63 -14.26
C VAL A 433 17.09 -5.11 -12.87
N GLY A 434 18.30 -5.66 -12.74
CA GLY A 434 18.87 -6.07 -11.45
C GLY A 434 18.55 -7.51 -11.01
N ILE A 435 17.99 -8.33 -11.90
CA ILE A 435 17.74 -9.76 -11.67
C ILE A 435 18.60 -10.57 -12.63
N THR A 436 19.32 -11.57 -12.12
CA THR A 436 20.12 -12.47 -12.97
C THR A 436 19.25 -13.59 -13.57
N GLU A 437 19.65 -14.15 -14.73
CA GLU A 437 18.95 -15.31 -15.32
C GLU A 437 18.91 -16.51 -14.37
N GLN A 438 19.95 -16.68 -13.55
CA GLN A 438 20.00 -17.74 -12.55
C GLN A 438 18.94 -17.53 -11.46
N GLU A 439 18.79 -16.30 -10.96
CA GLU A 439 17.76 -15.96 -9.97
C GLU A 439 16.35 -16.16 -10.51
N GLN A 440 16.11 -15.85 -11.79
CA GLN A 440 14.82 -16.10 -12.46
C GLN A 440 14.50 -17.61 -12.51
N LYS A 441 15.45 -18.43 -12.98
CA LYS A 441 15.26 -19.89 -13.05
C LYS A 441 14.99 -20.50 -11.69
N VAL A 442 15.77 -20.11 -10.67
CA VAL A 442 15.56 -20.57 -9.29
C VAL A 442 14.19 -20.16 -8.78
N THR A 443 13.78 -18.90 -9.00
CA THR A 443 12.47 -18.40 -8.58
C THR A 443 11.31 -19.18 -9.21
N LEU A 444 11.36 -19.43 -10.52
CA LEU A 444 10.34 -20.23 -11.20
C LEU A 444 10.27 -21.65 -10.63
N SER A 445 11.42 -22.31 -10.45
CA SER A 445 11.47 -23.65 -9.86
C SER A 445 10.95 -23.68 -8.41
N GLU A 446 11.26 -22.67 -7.60
CA GLU A 446 10.77 -22.58 -6.22
C GLU A 446 9.26 -22.34 -6.15
N VAL A 447 8.72 -21.51 -7.04
CA VAL A 447 7.26 -21.30 -7.16
C VAL A 447 6.58 -22.56 -7.69
N GLN A 448 7.15 -23.25 -8.67
CA GLN A 448 6.64 -24.56 -9.13
C GLN A 448 6.62 -25.57 -7.99
N ARG A 449 7.70 -25.69 -7.22
CA ARG A 449 7.76 -26.56 -6.04
C ARG A 449 6.74 -26.15 -4.98
N TYR A 450 6.53 -24.85 -4.79
CA TYR A 450 5.52 -24.32 -3.90
C TYR A 450 4.11 -24.71 -4.35
N LEU A 451 3.80 -24.62 -5.65
CA LEU A 451 2.52 -25.05 -6.22
C LEU A 451 2.31 -26.56 -6.11
N GLN A 452 3.37 -27.36 -6.24
CA GLN A 452 3.35 -28.83 -6.08
C GLN A 452 3.03 -29.32 -4.67
N THR A 453 3.07 -28.44 -3.65
CA THR A 453 2.60 -28.80 -2.30
C THR A 453 1.10 -29.13 -2.25
N LYS A 454 0.38 -28.92 -3.36
CA LYS A 454 -0.98 -29.37 -3.62
C LYS A 454 -1.02 -29.98 -5.04
N ASP A 455 -2.03 -30.81 -5.35
CA ASP A 455 -2.29 -31.36 -6.68
C ASP A 455 -2.68 -30.27 -7.71
N PHE A 456 -1.77 -29.35 -8.02
CA PHE A 456 -1.88 -28.45 -9.15
C PHE A 456 -1.23 -29.08 -10.38
N ASP A 457 -1.92 -29.04 -11.53
CA ASP A 457 -1.40 -29.51 -12.81
C ASP A 457 0.01 -29.00 -13.07
N HIS A 458 0.88 -29.88 -13.57
CA HIS A 458 2.29 -29.57 -13.84
C HIS A 458 2.53 -28.49 -14.92
N ASN A 459 1.48 -28.00 -15.59
CA ASN A 459 1.56 -27.09 -16.74
C ASN A 459 1.07 -25.66 -16.43
N VAL A 460 0.99 -25.25 -15.15
CA VAL A 460 0.43 -23.93 -14.75
C VAL A 460 1.37 -22.75 -15.04
N ILE A 461 2.67 -22.99 -15.20
CA ILE A 461 3.67 -21.97 -15.52
C ILE A 461 4.26 -22.32 -16.90
N PRO A 462 4.19 -21.43 -17.91
CA PRO A 462 4.62 -21.70 -19.28
C PRO A 462 6.13 -21.86 -19.46
#